data_AF-A0A183LXK7-F1
#
_entry.id   AF-A0A183LXK7-F1
#
_cell.length_a   1.000
_cell.length_b   1.000
_cell.length_c   1.000
_cell.angle_alpha   90.00
_cell.angle_beta   90.00
_cell.angle_gamma   90.00
#
_symmetry.space_group_name_H-M   'P 1'
#
loop_
_entity.id
_entity.type
_entity.pdbx_description
1 polymer ?
#
loop_
_entity_poly.entity_id
_entity_poly.type
_entity_poly.pdbx_seq_one_letter_code
_entity_poly.pdbx_strand_id
1 'polypeptide(L)'
;MTGTYVTAQAKFTKLRKRLDQLGYKQPLGLDSLPLVERLFYDLVWTTENLRKVRSELSSQIQIRSTVEDYIAPYKADNGKLIRENNEINHHLMVLRQDYEENIRGLKGECRRLENENEDMKYFNSQCLDKIHNYEREAKRMVEQILYLQEKNFQAVVYTPDGGKKQLPFRRQRMDIDGLAPLSKEAKTLNNENYCCSIAQIWEKANVKGIPKVFLSFVINKNLILCYTMKLFSYNQQFNQT
;
A
#
# COMPACT_ATOMS: atom_id res chain seq x y z
N MET A 1 -103.94 35.44 24.32
CA MET A 1 -102.86 36.24 24.96
C MET A 1 -102.32 35.63 26.26
N THR A 2 -102.89 34.56 26.81
CA THR A 2 -102.43 33.94 28.08
C THR A 2 -101.23 32.99 27.93
N GLY A 3 -101.06 32.34 26.77
CA GLY A 3 -99.98 31.36 26.55
C GLY A 3 -98.55 31.92 26.52
N THR A 4 -98.38 33.19 26.14
CA THR A 4 -97.06 33.87 26.10
C THR A 4 -96.59 34.33 27.49
N TYR A 5 -97.52 34.73 28.36
CA TYR A 5 -97.20 35.13 29.73
C TYR A 5 -96.79 33.94 30.61
N VAL A 6 -97.48 32.81 30.47
CA VAL A 6 -97.17 31.59 31.23
C VAL A 6 -95.78 31.06 30.87
N THR A 7 -95.39 31.15 29.60
CA THR A 7 -94.05 30.76 29.13
C THR A 7 -92.97 31.76 29.56
N ALA A 8 -93.25 33.06 29.56
CA ALA A 8 -92.33 34.09 30.06
C ALA A 8 -92.09 33.97 31.58
N GLN A 9 -93.14 33.72 32.38
CA GLN A 9 -93.05 33.54 33.83
C GLN A 9 -92.24 32.29 34.21
N ALA A 10 -92.40 31.20 33.45
CA ALA A 10 -91.62 29.98 33.65
C ALA A 10 -90.12 30.20 33.35
N LYS A 11 -89.79 30.91 32.26
CA LYS A 11 -88.41 31.31 31.93
C LYS A 11 -87.81 32.25 32.98
N PHE A 12 -88.58 33.23 33.44
CA PHE A 12 -88.20 34.15 34.51
C PHE A 12 -87.82 33.39 35.78
N THR A 13 -88.69 32.48 36.23
CA THR A 13 -88.45 31.69 37.44
C THR A 13 -87.20 30.81 37.32
N LYS A 14 -86.96 30.23 36.13
CA LYS A 14 -85.79 29.39 35.86
C LYS A 14 -84.49 30.19 35.86
N LEU A 15 -84.45 31.33 35.16
CA LEU A 15 -83.28 32.20 35.13
C LEU A 15 -83.01 32.80 36.51
N ARG A 16 -84.07 33.20 37.23
CA ARG A 16 -83.96 33.75 38.57
C ARG A 16 -83.33 32.78 39.56
N LYS A 17 -83.80 31.52 39.58
CA LYS A 17 -83.21 30.46 40.41
C LYS A 17 -81.72 30.27 40.11
N ARG A 18 -81.31 30.30 38.85
CA ARG A 18 -79.90 30.17 38.44
C ARG A 18 -79.05 31.37 38.87
N LEU A 19 -79.57 32.59 38.74
CA LEU A 19 -78.90 33.81 39.21
C LEU A 19 -78.79 33.84 40.73
N ASP A 20 -79.84 33.45 41.45
CA ASP A 20 -79.84 33.34 42.91
C ASP A 20 -78.82 32.33 43.43
N GLN A 21 -78.68 31.18 42.75
CA GLN A 21 -77.65 30.17 43.06
C GLN A 21 -76.22 30.71 42.91
N LEU A 22 -76.03 31.69 42.02
CA LEU A 22 -74.76 32.38 41.81
C LEU A 22 -74.60 33.63 42.69
N GLY A 23 -75.59 33.93 43.54
CA GLY A 23 -75.57 35.07 44.47
C GLY A 23 -76.06 36.39 43.89
N TYR A 24 -76.53 36.42 42.64
CA TYR A 24 -77.09 37.62 42.01
C TYR A 24 -78.53 37.86 42.46
N LYS A 25 -78.69 38.55 43.59
CA LYS A 25 -79.99 38.75 44.25
C LYS A 25 -80.76 40.00 43.79
N GLN A 26 -80.20 40.83 42.91
CA GLN A 26 -80.80 42.09 42.44
C GLN A 26 -82.15 41.85 41.73
N PRO A 27 -83.18 42.71 41.92
CA PRO A 27 -84.47 42.55 41.26
C PRO A 27 -84.32 42.67 39.73
N LEU A 28 -85.03 41.81 38.98
CA LEU A 28 -84.98 41.73 37.52
C LEU A 28 -86.33 42.08 36.91
N GLY A 29 -86.35 43.01 35.94
CA GLY A 29 -87.56 43.38 35.20
C GLY A 29 -87.87 42.42 34.04
N LEU A 30 -89.16 42.24 33.73
CA LEU A 30 -89.62 41.33 32.66
C LEU A 30 -89.09 41.72 31.27
N ASP A 31 -88.92 43.02 31.00
CA ASP A 31 -88.46 43.52 29.70
C ASP A 31 -86.99 43.18 29.42
N SER A 32 -86.18 43.08 30.47
CA SER A 32 -84.76 42.74 30.40
C SER A 32 -84.49 41.23 30.30
N LEU A 33 -85.52 40.41 30.52
CA LEU A 33 -85.38 38.95 30.64
C LEU A 33 -84.73 38.28 29.42
N PRO A 34 -85.12 38.57 28.15
CA PRO A 34 -84.53 37.90 26.99
C PRO A 34 -83.04 38.20 26.79
N LEU A 35 -82.61 39.41 27.16
CA LEU A 35 -81.21 39.84 27.04
C LEU A 35 -80.35 39.16 28.10
N VAL A 36 -80.80 39.16 29.36
CA VAL A 36 -80.07 38.53 30.47
C VAL A 36 -79.99 37.02 30.27
N GLU A 37 -81.04 36.38 29.75
CA GLU A 37 -81.02 34.95 29.43
C GLU A 37 -79.94 34.60 28.40
N ARG A 38 -79.79 35.40 27.33
CA ARG A 38 -78.73 35.23 26.33
C ARG A 38 -77.34 35.46 26.90
N LEU A 39 -77.12 36.59 27.58
CA LEU A 39 -75.82 36.89 28.19
C LEU A 39 -75.41 35.83 29.22
N PHE A 40 -76.36 35.34 30.00
CA PHE A 40 -76.12 34.27 30.96
C PHE A 40 -75.72 32.97 30.26
N TYR A 41 -76.40 32.61 29.18
CA TYR A 41 -76.05 31.46 28.38
C TYR A 41 -74.64 31.59 27.79
N ASP A 42 -74.34 32.74 27.17
CA ASP A 42 -73.02 33.00 26.57
C ASP A 42 -71.91 32.95 27.61
N LEU A 43 -72.14 33.51 28.81
CA LEU A 43 -71.15 33.46 29.90
C LEU A 43 -70.89 32.03 30.36
N VAL A 44 -71.95 31.26 30.64
CA VAL A 44 -71.82 29.85 31.07
C VAL A 44 -71.13 29.03 29.97
N TRP A 45 -71.54 29.21 28.71
CA TRP A 45 -70.94 28.55 27.56
C TRP A 45 -69.45 28.88 27.42
N THR A 46 -69.09 30.17 27.44
CA THR A 46 -67.70 30.62 27.29
C THR A 46 -66.82 30.09 28.42
N THR A 47 -67.34 30.09 29.66
CA THR A 47 -66.59 29.62 30.83
C THR A 47 -66.35 28.11 30.78
N GLU A 48 -67.37 27.34 30.36
CA GLU A 48 -67.25 25.89 30.22
C GLU A 48 -66.36 25.50 29.04
N ASN A 49 -66.50 26.19 27.91
CA ASN A 49 -65.64 26.00 26.75
C ASN A 49 -64.18 26.33 27.08
N LEU A 50 -63.93 27.42 27.81
CA LEU A 50 -62.58 27.77 28.27
C LEU A 50 -62.00 26.72 29.23
N ARG A 51 -62.81 26.17 30.15
CA ARG A 51 -62.39 25.04 31.00
C ARG A 51 -62.01 23.82 30.18
N LYS A 52 -62.82 23.47 29.17
CA LYS A 52 -62.57 22.36 28.26
C LYS A 52 -61.27 22.56 27.48
N VAL A 53 -61.11 23.69 26.81
CA VAL A 53 -59.89 24.02 26.03
C VAL A 53 -58.65 24.01 26.92
N ARG A 54 -58.74 24.53 28.15
CA ARG A 54 -57.62 24.50 29.10
C ARG A 54 -57.23 23.06 29.48
N SER A 55 -58.21 22.19 29.69
CA SER A 55 -57.96 20.78 30.00
C SER A 55 -57.33 20.05 28.81
N GLU A 56 -57.83 20.30 27.60
CA GLU A 56 -57.27 19.76 26.36
C GLU A 56 -55.83 20.22 26.15
N LEU A 57 -55.55 21.52 26.32
CA LEU A 57 -54.20 22.06 26.23
C LEU A 57 -53.25 21.42 27.26
N SER A 58 -53.70 21.25 28.50
CA SER A 58 -52.90 20.57 29.53
C SER A 58 -52.57 19.13 29.14
N SER A 59 -53.54 18.40 28.58
CA SER A 59 -53.32 17.04 28.07
C SER A 59 -52.32 17.04 26.91
N GLN A 60 -52.47 17.96 25.96
CA GLN A 60 -51.56 18.05 24.81
C GLN A 60 -50.12 18.40 25.21
N ILE A 61 -49.94 19.24 26.23
CA ILE A 61 -48.61 19.55 26.79
C ILE A 61 -47.97 18.29 27.39
N GLN A 62 -48.74 17.48 28.12
CA GLN A 62 -48.24 16.22 28.68
C GLN A 62 -47.86 15.24 27.57
N ILE A 63 -48.72 15.04 26.58
CA ILE A 63 -48.44 14.15 25.44
C ILE A 63 -47.18 14.60 24.71
N ARG A 64 -47.03 15.90 24.43
CA ARG A 64 -45.84 16.45 23.79
C ARG A 64 -44.59 16.20 24.64
N SER A 65 -44.65 16.43 25.94
CA SER A 65 -43.52 16.15 26.85
C SER A 65 -43.11 14.69 26.76
N THR A 66 -44.08 13.77 26.83
CA THR A 66 -43.82 12.33 26.76
C THR A 66 -43.24 11.92 25.41
N VAL A 67 -43.77 12.46 24.30
CA VAL A 67 -43.20 12.23 22.95
C VAL A 67 -41.76 12.73 22.88
N GLU A 68 -41.47 13.88 23.46
CA GLU A 68 -40.13 14.46 23.48
C GLU A 68 -39.15 13.57 24.26
N ASP A 69 -39.59 13.02 25.40
CA ASP A 69 -38.82 12.07 26.21
C ASP A 69 -38.53 10.77 25.42
N TYR A 70 -39.50 10.28 24.64
CA TYR A 70 -39.30 9.11 23.78
C TYR A 70 -38.37 9.39 22.59
N ILE A 71 -38.41 10.59 22.00
CA ILE A 71 -37.60 10.95 20.83
C ILE A 71 -36.16 11.33 21.22
N ALA A 72 -35.94 11.87 22.42
CA ALA A 72 -34.64 12.31 22.92
C ALA A 72 -33.51 11.27 22.74
N PRO A 73 -33.66 9.98 23.14
CA PRO A 73 -32.61 8.98 22.95
C PRO A 73 -32.27 8.77 21.47
N TYR A 74 -33.27 8.69 20.59
CA TYR A 74 -33.04 8.52 19.15
C TYR A 74 -32.30 9.71 18.53
N LYS A 75 -32.59 10.93 18.98
CA LYS A 75 -31.84 12.12 18.53
C LYS A 75 -30.39 12.08 18.99
N ALA A 76 -30.14 11.65 20.23
CA ALA A 76 -28.79 11.52 20.76
C ALA A 76 -27.99 10.43 20.02
N ASP A 77 -28.61 9.27 19.80
CA ASP A 77 -28.01 8.14 19.07
C ASP A 77 -27.75 8.48 17.61
N ASN A 78 -28.71 9.09 16.91
CA ASN A 78 -28.49 9.58 15.54
C ASN A 78 -27.34 10.59 15.48
N GLY A 79 -27.26 11.51 16.45
CA GLY A 79 -26.14 12.43 16.55
C GLY A 79 -24.80 11.73 16.73
N LYS A 80 -24.76 10.64 17.51
CA LYS A 80 -23.56 9.80 17.68
C LYS A 80 -23.20 9.07 16.39
N LEU A 81 -24.17 8.40 15.76
CA LEU A 81 -23.97 7.66 14.51
C LEU A 81 -23.47 8.56 13.37
N ILE A 82 -24.00 9.79 13.27
CA ILE A 82 -23.53 10.76 12.26
C ILE A 82 -22.06 11.13 12.50
N ARG A 83 -21.65 11.33 13.75
CA ARG A 83 -20.23 11.62 14.07
C ARG A 83 -19.33 10.44 13.70
N GLU A 84 -19.69 9.24 14.12
CA GLU A 84 -18.94 8.01 13.81
C GLU A 84 -18.87 7.76 12.30
N ASN A 85 -19.98 7.96 11.57
CA ASN A 85 -20.00 7.80 10.12
C ASN A 85 -19.05 8.79 9.43
N ASN A 86 -19.07 10.05 9.86
CA ASN A 86 -18.18 11.08 9.31
C ASN A 86 -16.71 10.78 9.61
N GLU A 87 -16.39 10.32 10.83
CA GLU A 87 -15.04 9.94 11.23
C GLU A 87 -14.53 8.74 10.42
N ILE A 88 -15.35 7.69 10.28
CA ILE A 88 -15.03 6.52 9.46
C ILE A 88 -14.82 6.93 8.00
N ASN A 89 -15.69 7.76 7.44
CA ASN A 89 -15.55 8.24 6.06
C ASN A 89 -14.24 9.02 5.87
N HIS A 90 -13.86 9.85 6.84
CA HIS A 90 -12.59 10.56 6.81
C HIS A 90 -11.40 9.60 6.85
N HIS A 91 -11.40 8.62 7.77
CA HIS A 91 -10.36 7.59 7.84
C HIS A 91 -10.25 6.77 6.55
N LEU A 92 -11.38 6.37 5.96
CA LEU A 92 -11.39 5.65 4.69
C LEU A 92 -10.79 6.49 3.55
N MET A 93 -11.07 7.79 3.53
CA MET A 93 -10.51 8.70 2.52
C MET A 93 -8.98 8.79 2.64
N VAL A 94 -8.47 9.01 3.85
CA VAL A 94 -7.02 9.08 4.13
C VAL A 94 -6.36 7.75 3.78
N LEU A 95 -6.90 6.64 4.28
CA LEU A 95 -6.33 5.32 4.04
C LEU A 95 -6.28 4.98 2.54
N ARG A 96 -7.33 5.32 1.80
CA ARG A 96 -7.35 5.15 0.34
C ARG A 96 -6.26 5.98 -0.33
N GLN A 97 -6.10 7.24 0.07
CA GLN A 97 -5.06 8.12 -0.47
C GLN A 97 -3.65 7.56 -0.22
N ASP A 98 -3.38 7.09 1.00
CA ASP A 98 -2.10 6.49 1.38
C ASP A 98 -1.82 5.21 0.56
N TYR A 99 -2.83 4.34 0.38
CA TYR A 99 -2.68 3.16 -0.47
C TYR A 99 -2.41 3.52 -1.92
N GLU A 100 -3.13 4.50 -2.48
CA GLU A 100 -2.92 4.96 -3.85
C GLU A 100 -1.51 5.54 -4.04
N GLU A 101 -1.01 6.28 -3.05
CA GLU A 101 0.36 6.81 -3.05
C GLU A 101 1.41 5.71 -2.96
N ASN A 102 1.24 4.77 -2.03
CA ASN A 102 2.13 3.61 -1.90
C ASN A 102 2.16 2.76 -3.18
N ILE A 103 1.01 2.52 -3.79
CA ILE A 103 0.92 1.78 -5.07
C ILE A 103 1.65 2.54 -6.18
N ARG A 104 1.49 3.87 -6.27
CA ARG A 104 2.24 4.68 -7.26
C ARG A 104 3.74 4.61 -7.01
N GLY A 105 4.18 4.74 -5.76
CA GLY A 105 5.59 4.65 -5.36
C GLY A 105 6.20 3.29 -5.72
N LEU A 106 5.55 2.20 -5.32
CA LEU A 106 6.01 0.83 -5.61
C LEU A 106 6.04 0.54 -7.12
N LYS A 107 5.04 1.01 -7.89
CA LYS A 107 5.06 0.89 -9.35
C LYS A 107 6.21 1.66 -9.99
N GLY A 108 6.52 2.84 -9.47
CA GLY A 108 7.68 3.63 -9.90
C GLY A 108 8.99 2.88 -9.65
N GLU A 109 9.13 2.32 -8.46
CA GLU A 109 10.32 1.55 -8.07
C GLU A 109 10.47 0.26 -8.88
N CYS A 110 9.38 -0.47 -9.13
CA CYS A 110 9.42 -1.64 -10.02
C CYS A 110 9.94 -1.27 -11.41
N ARG A 111 9.43 -0.19 -12.02
CA ARG A 111 9.89 0.27 -13.34
C ARG A 111 11.37 0.66 -13.32
N ARG A 112 11.84 1.31 -12.25
CA ARG A 112 13.26 1.67 -12.10
C ARG A 112 14.14 0.42 -12.07
N LEU A 113 13.77 -0.57 -11.26
CA LEU A 113 14.50 -1.82 -11.14
C LEU A 113 14.43 -2.66 -12.43
N GLU A 114 13.31 -2.64 -13.14
CA GLU A 114 13.17 -3.29 -14.45
C GLU A 114 14.16 -2.70 -15.46
N ASN A 115 14.23 -1.36 -15.57
CA ASN A 115 15.18 -0.69 -16.46
C ASN A 115 16.64 -1.01 -16.09
N GLU A 116 17.00 -0.94 -14.80
CA GLU A 116 18.36 -1.29 -14.34
C GLU A 116 18.71 -2.76 -14.65
N ASN A 117 17.75 -3.67 -14.54
CA ASN A 117 17.94 -5.08 -14.88
C ASN A 117 18.14 -5.26 -16.39
N GLU A 118 17.40 -4.55 -17.22
CA GLU A 118 17.61 -4.54 -18.68
C GLU A 118 19.00 -4.02 -19.06
N ASP A 119 19.44 -2.91 -18.46
CA ASP A 119 20.78 -2.35 -18.68
C ASP A 119 21.88 -3.35 -18.26
N MET A 120 21.71 -4.01 -17.11
CA MET A 120 22.66 -5.00 -16.63
C MET A 120 22.70 -6.25 -17.51
N LYS A 121 21.55 -6.71 -18.01
CA LYS A 121 21.49 -7.82 -18.99
C LYS A 121 22.21 -7.45 -20.28
N TYR A 122 22.00 -6.24 -20.77
CA TYR A 122 22.67 -5.75 -21.98
C TYR A 122 24.18 -5.67 -21.79
N PHE A 123 24.64 -5.11 -20.67
CA PHE A 123 26.06 -5.05 -20.32
C PHE A 123 26.68 -6.46 -20.21
N ASN A 124 25.99 -7.39 -19.54
CA ASN A 124 26.45 -8.77 -19.40
C ASN A 124 26.60 -9.45 -20.77
N SER A 125 25.63 -9.28 -21.67
CA SER A 125 25.70 -9.77 -23.05
C SER A 125 26.94 -9.24 -23.77
N GLN A 126 27.23 -7.94 -23.67
CA GLN A 126 28.43 -7.36 -24.28
C GLN A 126 29.72 -7.93 -23.70
N CYS A 127 29.77 -8.16 -22.37
CA CYS A 127 30.92 -8.78 -21.73
C CYS A 127 31.14 -10.21 -22.25
N LEU A 128 30.07 -10.99 -22.41
CA LEU A 128 30.13 -12.34 -22.98
C LEU A 128 30.65 -12.33 -24.41
N ASP A 129 30.16 -11.41 -25.26
CA ASP A 129 30.64 -11.28 -26.64
C ASP A 129 32.13 -10.93 -26.70
N LYS A 130 32.59 -10.03 -25.82
CA LYS A 130 34.02 -9.70 -25.70
C LYS A 130 34.85 -10.91 -25.27
N ILE A 131 34.38 -11.70 -24.30
CA ILE A 131 35.05 -12.93 -23.86
C ILE A 131 35.16 -13.90 -25.04
N HIS A 132 34.07 -14.14 -25.77
CA HIS A 132 34.10 -15.02 -26.95
C HIS A 132 35.03 -14.52 -28.05
N ASN A 133 35.15 -13.20 -28.24
CA ASN A 133 36.13 -12.62 -29.16
C ASN A 133 37.57 -12.93 -28.72
N TYR A 134 37.89 -12.71 -27.45
CA TYR A 134 39.21 -13.03 -26.91
C TYR A 134 39.51 -14.53 -26.95
N GLU A 135 38.54 -15.39 -26.68
CA GLU A 135 38.70 -16.85 -26.81
C GLU A 135 39.01 -17.26 -28.25
N ARG A 136 38.34 -16.67 -29.24
CA ARG A 136 38.61 -16.92 -30.67
C ARG A 136 39.98 -16.42 -31.08
N GLU A 137 40.39 -15.24 -30.61
CA GLU A 137 41.73 -14.70 -30.90
C GLU A 137 42.84 -15.52 -30.24
N ALA A 138 42.65 -15.93 -28.98
CA ALA A 138 43.57 -16.83 -28.28
C ALA A 138 43.75 -18.14 -29.04
N LYS A 139 42.66 -18.77 -29.52
CA LYS A 139 42.73 -19.98 -30.35
C LYS A 139 43.53 -19.75 -31.64
N ARG A 140 43.26 -18.66 -32.37
CA ARG A 140 44.02 -18.30 -33.59
C ARG A 140 45.51 -18.08 -33.31
N MET A 141 45.85 -17.42 -32.21
CA MET A 141 47.25 -17.22 -31.81
C MET A 141 47.93 -18.54 -31.48
N VAL A 142 47.26 -19.44 -30.76
CA VAL A 142 47.77 -20.79 -30.47
C VAL A 142 48.01 -21.59 -31.75
N GLU A 143 47.05 -21.59 -32.67
CA GLU A 143 47.19 -22.24 -33.99
C GLU A 143 48.36 -21.66 -34.79
N GLN A 144 48.51 -20.34 -34.81
CA GLN A 144 49.62 -19.67 -35.48
C GLN A 144 50.97 -20.03 -34.87
N ILE A 145 51.06 -20.11 -33.53
CA ILE A 145 52.28 -20.56 -32.83
C ILE A 145 52.62 -21.98 -33.24
N LEU A 146 51.66 -22.91 -33.23
CA LEU A 146 51.88 -24.30 -33.62
C LEU A 146 52.35 -24.40 -35.08
N TYR A 147 51.72 -23.68 -35.99
CA TYR A 147 52.11 -23.63 -37.41
C TYR A 147 53.54 -23.10 -37.60
N LEU A 148 53.91 -22.02 -36.91
CA LEU A 148 55.26 -21.46 -36.97
C LEU A 148 56.29 -22.40 -36.33
N GLN A 149 55.93 -23.08 -35.25
CA GLN A 149 56.77 -24.12 -34.66
C GLN A 149 57.03 -25.22 -35.69
N GLU A 150 55.99 -25.76 -36.34
CA GLU A 150 56.11 -26.79 -37.38
C GLU A 150 56.99 -26.35 -38.55
N LYS A 151 56.83 -25.12 -39.05
CA LYS A 151 57.74 -24.57 -40.08
C LYS A 151 59.19 -24.46 -39.61
N ASN A 152 59.42 -24.08 -38.35
CA ASN A 152 60.76 -24.06 -37.77
C ASN A 152 61.35 -25.48 -37.62
N PHE A 153 60.55 -26.50 -37.29
CA PHE A 153 60.99 -27.90 -37.28
C PHE A 153 61.51 -28.35 -38.67
N GLN A 154 60.91 -27.84 -39.74
CA GLN A 154 61.23 -28.19 -41.13
C GLN A 154 62.36 -27.34 -41.74
N ALA A 155 62.76 -26.24 -41.09
CA ALA A 155 63.81 -25.36 -41.58
C ALA A 155 65.20 -26.01 -41.42
N VAL A 156 65.74 -26.56 -42.50
CA VAL A 156 67.12 -27.08 -42.57
C VAL A 156 68.07 -25.92 -42.85
N VAL A 157 68.95 -25.59 -41.90
CA VAL A 157 70.05 -24.65 -42.12
C VAL A 157 71.13 -25.35 -42.93
N TYR A 158 71.30 -24.99 -44.20
CA TYR A 158 72.48 -25.35 -44.97
C TYR A 158 73.64 -24.48 -44.50
N THR A 159 74.49 -25.01 -43.62
CA THR A 159 75.82 -24.43 -43.40
C THR A 159 76.69 -24.70 -44.63
N PRO A 160 77.59 -23.78 -45.05
CA PRO A 160 78.41 -23.90 -46.26
C PRO A 160 79.35 -25.12 -46.34
N ASP A 161 79.39 -25.94 -45.29
CA ASP A 161 80.31 -27.07 -45.15
C ASP A 161 79.53 -28.38 -44.95
N GLY A 162 78.82 -28.82 -46.00
CA GLY A 162 78.41 -30.20 -46.37
C GLY A 162 77.78 -31.18 -45.37
N GLY A 163 77.73 -30.91 -44.07
CA GLY A 163 77.31 -31.85 -43.04
C GLY A 163 75.90 -31.54 -42.55
N LYS A 164 74.95 -32.46 -42.78
CA LYS A 164 73.61 -32.41 -42.18
C LYS A 164 73.73 -32.61 -40.66
N LYS A 165 73.90 -31.55 -39.88
CA LYS A 165 73.75 -31.60 -38.42
C LYS A 165 72.32 -31.28 -38.05
N GLN A 166 71.63 -32.26 -37.46
CA GLN A 166 70.32 -32.07 -36.85
C GLN A 166 70.53 -31.19 -35.61
N LEU A 167 70.12 -29.92 -35.67
CA LEU A 167 70.23 -29.01 -34.53
C LEU A 167 69.30 -29.53 -33.41
N PRO A 168 69.78 -29.68 -32.17
CA PRO A 168 68.96 -30.12 -31.06
C PRO A 168 67.86 -29.09 -30.79
N PHE A 169 66.65 -29.59 -30.57
CA PHE A 169 65.45 -28.80 -30.39
C PHE A 169 65.58 -27.88 -29.17
N ARG A 170 65.92 -26.61 -29.37
CA ARG A 170 65.78 -25.62 -28.30
C ARG A 170 64.31 -25.22 -28.27
N ARG A 171 63.51 -25.95 -27.48
CA ARG A 171 62.23 -25.41 -27.01
C ARG A 171 62.59 -24.09 -26.34
N GLN A 172 62.28 -22.97 -26.96
CA GLN A 172 62.38 -21.67 -26.34
C GLN A 172 61.38 -21.72 -25.18
N ARG A 173 61.84 -22.14 -24.00
CA ARG A 173 61.07 -21.97 -22.78
C ARG A 173 61.12 -20.48 -22.52
N MET A 174 59.97 -19.84 -22.64
CA MET A 174 59.77 -18.57 -21.94
C MET A 174 59.82 -18.94 -20.46
N ASP A 175 60.96 -18.67 -19.83
CA ASP A 175 60.98 -18.52 -18.38
C ASP A 175 60.11 -17.31 -18.09
N ILE A 176 58.97 -17.54 -17.44
CA ILE A 176 58.08 -16.47 -17.02
C ILE A 176 58.74 -15.88 -15.77
N ASP A 177 59.46 -14.77 -15.92
CA ASP A 177 60.09 -14.04 -14.81
C ASP A 177 59.09 -13.43 -13.80
N GLY A 178 57.79 -13.68 -14.00
CA GLY A 178 56.73 -13.37 -13.06
C GLY A 178 55.35 -13.45 -13.71
N LEU A 179 54.36 -13.96 -12.97
CA LEU A 179 52.96 -13.72 -13.32
C LEU A 179 52.76 -12.21 -13.40
N ALA A 180 51.99 -11.76 -14.41
CA ALA A 180 51.78 -10.36 -14.80
C ALA A 180 51.98 -9.32 -13.67
N PRO A 181 52.64 -8.17 -13.94
CA PRO A 181 52.99 -7.21 -12.91
C PRO A 181 51.76 -6.83 -12.08
N LEU A 182 51.87 -7.04 -10.76
CA LEU A 182 50.88 -6.56 -9.79
C LEU A 182 50.63 -5.08 -10.08
N SER A 183 49.37 -4.74 -10.38
CA SER A 183 48.96 -3.33 -10.53
C SER A 183 49.43 -2.57 -9.28
N LYS A 184 49.96 -1.36 -9.49
CA LYS A 184 50.49 -0.51 -8.42
C LYS A 184 49.43 -0.09 -7.39
N GLU A 185 48.15 -0.39 -7.63
CA GLU A 185 47.07 -0.16 -6.67
C GLU A 185 46.91 -1.29 -5.63
N ALA A 186 47.60 -2.43 -5.76
CA ALA A 186 47.42 -3.59 -4.88
C ALA A 186 48.20 -3.54 -3.55
N LYS A 187 48.71 -2.38 -3.12
CA LYS A 187 49.46 -2.24 -1.85
C LYS A 187 48.62 -1.75 -0.67
N THR A 188 47.34 -1.44 -0.82
CA THR A 188 46.51 -0.92 0.28
C THR A 188 45.43 -1.87 0.79
N LEU A 189 45.33 -3.10 0.30
CA LEU A 189 44.54 -4.14 0.97
C LEU A 189 45.31 -5.46 0.87
N ASN A 190 45.54 -6.11 2.02
CA ASN A 190 46.02 -7.50 2.13
C ASN A 190 45.13 -8.43 1.29
N ASN A 191 45.44 -8.58 0.01
CA ASN A 191 44.64 -9.35 -0.92
C ASN A 191 45.45 -10.54 -1.45
N GLU A 192 45.69 -11.50 -0.57
CA GLU A 192 46.25 -12.80 -0.96
C GLU A 192 45.26 -13.65 -1.77
N ASN A 193 44.00 -13.26 -1.97
CA ASN A 193 43.07 -14.09 -2.72
C ASN A 193 41.94 -13.26 -3.33
N TYR A 194 42.14 -12.73 -4.54
CA TYR A 194 41.05 -12.19 -5.36
C TYR A 194 39.89 -13.19 -5.50
N CYS A 195 40.21 -14.49 -5.57
CA CYS A 195 39.23 -15.57 -5.55
C CYS A 195 38.46 -15.72 -4.21
N CYS A 196 39.09 -15.41 -3.07
CA CYS A 196 38.42 -15.48 -1.76
C CYS A 196 37.61 -14.21 -1.45
N SER A 197 38.01 -13.03 -1.94
CA SER A 197 37.21 -11.81 -1.78
C SER A 197 35.89 -11.94 -2.52
N ILE A 198 35.89 -12.48 -3.74
CA ILE A 198 34.66 -12.79 -4.47
C ILE A 198 33.86 -13.85 -3.71
N ALA A 199 34.48 -14.95 -3.26
CA ALA A 199 33.78 -15.97 -2.46
C ALA A 199 33.13 -15.41 -1.19
N GLN A 200 33.79 -14.51 -0.46
CA GLN A 200 33.25 -13.86 0.74
C GLN A 200 32.12 -12.86 0.43
N ILE A 201 32.20 -12.15 -0.71
CA ILE A 201 31.12 -11.28 -1.17
C ILE A 201 29.89 -12.11 -1.57
N TRP A 202 30.11 -13.28 -2.19
CA TRP A 202 29.04 -14.23 -2.54
C TRP A 202 28.41 -14.90 -1.32
N GLU A 203 29.20 -15.26 -0.30
CA GLU A 203 28.70 -15.82 0.95
C GLU A 203 27.83 -14.81 1.73
N LYS A 204 28.22 -13.53 1.71
CA LYS A 204 27.40 -12.42 2.27
C LYS A 204 26.14 -12.13 1.45
N ALA A 205 26.17 -12.30 0.13
CA ALA A 205 25.00 -12.12 -0.75
C ALA A 205 23.98 -13.27 -0.62
N ASN A 206 24.41 -14.47 -0.20
CA ASN A 206 23.55 -15.64 -0.06
C ASN A 206 22.63 -15.60 1.19
N VAL A 207 22.71 -14.55 2.01
CA VAL A 207 21.89 -14.37 3.23
C VAL A 207 20.49 -13.82 2.92
N LYS A 208 20.19 -13.41 1.68
CA LYS A 208 18.85 -12.89 1.32
C LYS A 208 18.31 -13.51 0.02
N GLY A 209 17.80 -14.74 0.13
CA GLY A 209 16.61 -15.22 -0.58
C GLY A 209 16.58 -15.12 -2.11
N ILE A 210 17.57 -15.66 -2.84
CA ILE A 210 17.54 -15.77 -4.31
C ILE A 210 17.25 -17.23 -4.72
N PRO A 211 16.37 -17.51 -5.71
CA PRO A 211 15.99 -18.87 -6.11
C PRO A 211 17.16 -19.69 -6.70
N LYS A 212 17.31 -20.94 -6.23
CA LYS A 212 18.40 -21.89 -6.53
C LYS A 212 18.60 -22.31 -8.00
N VAL A 213 17.75 -21.86 -8.94
CA VAL A 213 17.68 -22.44 -10.28
C VAL A 213 18.72 -21.86 -11.25
N PHE A 214 19.15 -20.60 -11.05
CA PHE A 214 20.18 -19.97 -11.88
C PHE A 214 21.62 -20.31 -11.44
N LEU A 215 21.78 -20.79 -10.20
CA LEU A 215 23.08 -21.01 -9.56
C LEU A 215 23.82 -22.27 -10.08
N SER A 216 23.09 -23.32 -10.46
CA SER A 216 23.71 -24.60 -10.84
C SER A 216 24.54 -24.51 -12.13
N PHE A 217 24.16 -23.65 -13.07
CA PHE A 217 24.78 -23.58 -14.40
C PHE A 217 26.13 -22.82 -14.40
N VAL A 218 26.26 -21.77 -13.58
CA VAL A 218 27.49 -20.96 -13.49
C VAL A 218 28.54 -21.61 -12.60
N ILE A 219 28.10 -22.34 -11.55
CA ILE A 219 28.99 -23.06 -10.65
C ILE A 219 29.69 -24.21 -11.38
N ASN A 220 28.98 -24.97 -12.24
CA ASN A 220 29.57 -26.12 -12.91
C ASN A 220 30.74 -25.73 -13.84
N LYS A 221 30.61 -24.65 -14.63
CA LYS A 221 31.69 -24.22 -15.55
C LYS A 221 32.92 -23.66 -14.83
N ASN A 222 32.74 -22.86 -13.78
CA ASN A 222 33.87 -22.24 -13.08
C ASN A 222 34.58 -23.20 -12.11
N LEU A 223 33.88 -24.15 -11.50
CA LEU A 223 34.53 -25.20 -10.70
C LEU A 223 35.37 -26.13 -11.59
N ILE A 224 34.90 -26.43 -12.80
CA ILE A 224 35.65 -27.21 -13.80
C ILE A 224 36.94 -26.49 -14.21
N LEU A 225 36.91 -25.17 -14.44
CA LEU A 225 38.10 -24.37 -14.76
C LEU A 225 39.13 -24.32 -13.61
N CYS A 226 38.66 -24.22 -12.36
CA CYS A 226 39.55 -24.28 -11.20
C CYS A 226 40.14 -25.69 -10.99
N TYR A 227 39.36 -26.75 -11.18
CA TYR A 227 39.87 -28.13 -11.08
C TYR A 227 40.85 -28.48 -12.21
N THR A 228 40.63 -28.00 -13.43
CA THR A 228 41.56 -28.24 -14.54
C THR A 228 42.87 -27.47 -14.36
N MET A 229 42.86 -26.23 -13.86
CA MET A 229 44.09 -25.50 -13.52
C MET A 229 44.88 -26.17 -12.37
N LYS A 230 44.18 -26.75 -11.38
CA LYS A 230 44.82 -27.46 -10.27
C LYS A 230 45.39 -28.82 -10.71
N LEU A 231 44.70 -29.55 -11.59
CA LEU A 231 45.19 -30.79 -12.21
C LEU A 231 46.37 -30.55 -13.16
N PHE A 232 46.41 -29.40 -13.84
CA PHE A 232 47.53 -29.02 -14.70
C PHE A 232 48.79 -28.66 -13.89
N SER A 233 48.62 -27.98 -12.74
CA SER A 233 49.73 -27.75 -11.79
C SER A 233 50.24 -29.03 -11.14
N TYR A 234 49.34 -29.96 -10.77
CA TYR A 234 49.74 -31.23 -10.16
C TYR A 234 50.47 -32.17 -11.14
N ASN A 235 50.09 -32.18 -12.41
CA ASN A 235 50.79 -32.94 -13.46
C ASN A 235 52.15 -32.33 -13.84
N GLN A 236 52.39 -31.05 -13.61
CA GLN A 236 53.72 -30.45 -13.79
C GLN A 236 54.69 -30.83 -12.66
N GLN A 237 54.21 -31.06 -11.44
CA GLN A 237 55.05 -31.53 -10.32
C GLN A 237 55.39 -33.02 -10.42
N PHE A 238 54.53 -33.85 -11.02
CA PHE A 238 54.77 -35.30 -11.13
C PHE A 238 55.71 -35.72 -12.28
N ASN A 239 56.01 -34.81 -13.23
CA ASN A 239 56.93 -35.07 -14.35
C ASN A 239 58.38 -34.55 -14.10
N GLN A 240 58.74 -34.27 -12.84
CA GLN A 240 60.08 -33.81 -12.44
C GLN A 240 60.82 -34.78 -11.49
N THR A 241 60.37 -36.03 -11.38
CA THR A 241 61.12 -37.17 -10.82
C THR A 241 61.28 -38.24 -11.88
#